data_AF-A0A7H4PPD2-F1
#
_entry.id   AF-A0A7H4PPD2-F1
#
_cell.length_a   1.000
_cell.length_b   1.000
_cell.length_c   1.000
_cell.angle_alpha   90.00
_cell.angle_beta   90.00
_cell.angle_gamma   90.00
#
_symmetry.space_group_name_H-M   'P 1'
#
loop_
_entity.id
_entity.type
_entity.pdbx_description
1 polymer ?
#
loop_
_entity_poly.entity_id
_entity_poly.type
_entity_poly.pdbx_seq_one_letter_code
_entity_poly.pdbx_strand_id
1 'polypeptide(L)'
;MLTGWLLRRVLRPMRRLSALMVRREPGLLTPLPELLPWSETRLLIVAFNRYIDRLRVMISRQERFSADASHQLKTPLAVLKTQASVALASGDPRLWRESLEAMSGTLDSTILLTERLLQLATIKRKEQGEHAFPPVDLHEIVHNSCFSRLQQARSKAIDLGYEGEPSTVTIAGDGRVVERAVRESAG
;
A
#
# COMPACT_ATOMS: atom_id res chain seq x y z
N MET A 1 -49.07 -11.76 -29.90
CA MET A 1 -49.51 -11.69 -28.48
C MET A 1 -48.62 -12.56 -27.56
N LEU A 2 -48.44 -13.86 -27.82
CA LEU A 2 -47.60 -14.77 -27.01
C LEU A 2 -46.11 -14.39 -26.92
N THR A 3 -45.50 -13.93 -28.01
CA THR A 3 -44.09 -13.52 -28.06
C THR A 3 -43.79 -12.35 -27.11
N GLY A 4 -44.68 -11.35 -27.05
CA GLY A 4 -44.56 -10.22 -26.13
C GLY A 4 -44.75 -10.60 -24.65
N TRP A 5 -45.60 -11.58 -24.35
CA TRP A 5 -45.79 -12.10 -23.00
C TRP A 5 -44.56 -12.88 -22.51
N LEU A 6 -44.01 -13.74 -23.37
CA LEU A 6 -42.80 -14.51 -23.08
C LEU A 6 -41.59 -13.58 -22.85
N LEU A 7 -41.41 -12.59 -23.73
CA LEU A 7 -40.33 -11.62 -23.60
C LEU A 7 -40.43 -10.80 -22.31
N ARG A 8 -41.64 -10.35 -21.92
CA ARG A 8 -41.86 -9.66 -20.64
C ARG A 8 -41.57 -10.56 -19.43
N ARG A 9 -41.89 -11.87 -19.52
CA ARG A 9 -41.62 -12.85 -18.45
C ARG A 9 -40.11 -13.06 -18.24
N VAL A 10 -39.34 -13.14 -19.33
CA VAL A 10 -37.87 -13.31 -19.33
C VAL A 10 -37.14 -12.06 -18.83
N LEU A 11 -37.59 -10.86 -19.23
CA LEU A 11 -36.91 -9.60 -18.89
C LEU A 11 -37.25 -9.05 -17.49
N ARG A 12 -38.38 -9.46 -16.90
CA ARG A 12 -38.80 -8.98 -15.57
C ARG A 12 -37.79 -9.31 -14.44
N PRO A 13 -37.19 -10.52 -14.37
CA PRO A 13 -36.05 -10.83 -13.51
C PRO A 13 -34.88 -9.84 -13.61
N MET A 14 -34.45 -9.53 -14.84
CA MET A 14 -33.31 -8.64 -15.09
C MET A 14 -33.59 -7.21 -14.65
N ARG A 15 -34.81 -6.70 -14.88
CA ARG A 15 -35.22 -5.38 -14.41
C ARG A 15 -35.28 -5.30 -12.88
N ARG A 16 -35.71 -6.37 -12.21
CA ARG A 16 -35.68 -6.47 -10.74
C ARG A 16 -34.25 -6.49 -10.21
N LEU A 17 -33.36 -7.26 -10.82
CA LEU A 17 -31.94 -7.31 -10.48
C LEU A 17 -31.28 -5.95 -10.66
N SER A 18 -31.48 -5.31 -11.82
CA SER A 18 -30.97 -3.96 -12.10
C SER A 18 -31.48 -2.93 -11.09
N ALA A 19 -32.78 -2.94 -10.78
CA ALA A 19 -33.34 -2.03 -9.77
C ALA A 19 -32.76 -2.28 -8.37
N LEU A 20 -32.51 -3.54 -8.00
CA LEU A 20 -31.82 -3.88 -6.74
C LEU A 20 -30.39 -3.35 -6.73
N MET A 21 -29.67 -3.39 -7.84
CA MET A 21 -28.29 -2.89 -7.93
C MET A 21 -28.22 -1.37 -7.91
N VAL A 22 -29.10 -0.67 -8.63
CA VAL A 22 -29.13 0.80 -8.68
C VAL A 22 -29.52 1.40 -7.32
N ARG A 23 -30.35 0.71 -6.54
CA ARG A 23 -30.78 1.16 -5.22
C ARG A 23 -29.80 0.85 -4.10
N ARG A 24 -28.69 0.15 -4.38
CA ARG A 24 -27.69 -0.13 -3.36
C ARG A 24 -26.84 1.09 -3.10
N GLU A 25 -26.69 1.40 -1.82
CA GLU A 25 -25.77 2.44 -1.40
C GLU A 25 -24.31 2.07 -1.75
N PRO A 26 -23.48 3.05 -2.09
CA PRO A 26 -22.04 2.86 -2.20
C PRO A 26 -21.51 2.24 -0.90
N GLY A 27 -20.86 1.08 -0.99
CA GLY A 27 -20.35 0.34 0.17
C GLY A 27 -21.30 -0.71 0.76
N LEU A 28 -22.55 -0.82 0.27
CA LEU A 28 -23.44 -1.89 0.69
C LEU A 28 -23.05 -3.23 0.04
N LEU A 29 -22.17 -3.95 0.73
CA LEU A 29 -21.62 -5.24 0.30
C LEU A 29 -22.49 -6.43 0.70
N THR A 30 -23.78 -6.27 1.01
CA THR A 30 -24.65 -7.40 1.37
C THR A 30 -24.73 -8.40 0.19
N PRO A 31 -24.83 -9.73 0.35
CA PRO A 31 -25.10 -10.59 -0.80
C PRO A 31 -26.46 -10.27 -1.44
N LEU A 32 -26.58 -10.48 -2.75
CA LEU A 32 -27.86 -10.45 -3.44
C LEU A 32 -28.70 -11.67 -3.04
N PRO A 33 -30.00 -11.52 -2.76
CA PRO A 33 -30.84 -12.67 -2.40
C PRO A 33 -31.12 -13.53 -3.65
N GLU A 34 -31.24 -14.84 -3.48
CA GLU A 34 -31.68 -15.78 -4.53
C GLU A 34 -33.17 -15.58 -4.84
N LEU A 35 -33.51 -14.51 -5.55
CA LEU A 35 -34.90 -14.11 -5.85
C LEU A 35 -35.40 -14.56 -7.23
N LEU A 36 -34.54 -15.16 -8.05
CA LEU A 36 -34.82 -15.37 -9.48
C LEU A 36 -34.99 -16.86 -9.82
N PRO A 37 -36.13 -17.26 -10.42
CA PRO A 37 -36.49 -18.67 -10.58
C PRO A 37 -35.78 -19.41 -11.74
N TRP A 38 -34.88 -18.75 -12.48
CA TRP A 38 -34.29 -19.27 -13.72
C TRP A 38 -32.80 -19.57 -13.51
N SER A 39 -32.31 -20.67 -14.09
CA SER A 39 -30.93 -21.15 -13.95
C SER A 39 -29.88 -20.11 -14.33
N GLU A 40 -30.09 -19.39 -15.42
CA GLU A 40 -29.16 -18.40 -15.96
C GLU A 40 -29.07 -17.18 -15.05
N THR A 41 -30.23 -16.74 -14.53
CA THR A 41 -30.27 -15.63 -13.58
C THR A 41 -29.64 -15.98 -12.23
N ARG A 42 -29.74 -17.26 -11.81
CA ARG A 42 -29.08 -17.76 -10.61
C ARG A 42 -27.56 -17.75 -10.76
N LEU A 43 -27.04 -18.21 -11.90
CA LEU A 43 -25.60 -18.22 -12.17
C LEU A 43 -24.99 -16.81 -12.11
N LEU A 44 -25.71 -15.81 -12.64
CA LEU A 44 -25.29 -14.41 -12.55
C LEU A 44 -25.28 -13.88 -11.11
N ILE A 45 -26.30 -14.21 -10.31
CA ILE A 45 -26.34 -13.85 -8.88
C ILE A 45 -25.15 -14.48 -8.14
N VAL A 46 -24.83 -15.75 -8.41
CA VAL A 46 -23.68 -16.44 -7.79
C VAL A 46 -22.36 -15.76 -8.17
N ALA A 47 -22.17 -15.44 -9.45
CA ALA A 47 -20.98 -14.73 -9.91
C ALA A 47 -20.84 -13.34 -9.26
N PHE A 48 -21.95 -12.61 -9.14
CA PHE A 48 -21.94 -11.29 -8.50
C PHE A 48 -21.67 -11.39 -6.99
N ASN A 49 -22.29 -12.32 -6.28
CA ASN A 49 -22.03 -12.54 -4.85
C ASN A 49 -20.56 -12.90 -4.61
N ARG A 50 -19.97 -13.75 -5.47
CA ARG A 50 -18.53 -14.04 -5.42
C ARG A 50 -17.67 -12.79 -5.63
N TYR A 51 -18.08 -11.88 -6.50
CA TYR A 51 -17.41 -10.59 -6.68
C TYR A 51 -17.53 -9.69 -5.45
N ILE A 52 -18.73 -9.58 -4.86
CA ILE A 52 -18.95 -8.86 -3.59
C ILE A 52 -18.04 -9.42 -2.49
N ASP A 53 -17.95 -10.74 -2.36
CA ASP A 53 -17.11 -11.36 -1.33
C ASP A 53 -15.62 -11.07 -1.56
N ARG A 54 -15.15 -11.06 -2.81
CA ARG A 54 -13.79 -10.61 -3.14
C ARG A 54 -13.56 -9.15 -2.74
N LEU A 55 -14.51 -8.26 -3.02
CA LEU A 55 -14.44 -6.85 -2.61
C LEU A 55 -14.40 -6.70 -1.09
N ARG A 56 -15.23 -7.43 -0.35
CA ARG A 56 -15.23 -7.44 1.13
C ARG A 56 -13.86 -7.83 1.68
N VAL A 57 -13.25 -8.88 1.13
CA VAL A 57 -11.92 -9.32 1.55
C VAL A 57 -10.88 -8.25 1.26
N MET A 58 -10.93 -7.59 0.10
CA MET A 58 -10.00 -6.51 -0.25
C MET A 58 -10.15 -5.30 0.70
N ILE A 59 -11.37 -4.85 0.96
CA ILE A 59 -11.65 -3.71 1.85
C ILE A 59 -11.21 -4.03 3.29
N SER A 60 -11.58 -5.20 3.82
CA SER A 60 -11.15 -5.64 5.16
C SER A 60 -9.63 -5.72 5.31
N ARG A 61 -8.91 -6.13 4.26
CA ARG A 61 -7.44 -6.14 4.26
C ARG A 61 -6.86 -4.72 4.24
N GLN A 62 -7.48 -3.80 3.52
CA GLN A 62 -7.07 -2.40 3.46
C GLN A 62 -7.29 -1.69 4.81
N GLU A 63 -8.44 -1.90 5.44
CA GLU A 63 -8.75 -1.34 6.76
C GLU A 63 -7.77 -1.84 7.82
N ARG A 64 -7.52 -3.16 7.87
CA ARG A 64 -6.53 -3.74 8.79
C ARG A 64 -5.13 -3.19 8.55
N PHE A 65 -4.70 -3.08 7.30
CA PHE A 65 -3.40 -2.48 6.99
C PHE A 65 -3.30 -1.03 7.47
N SER A 66 -4.33 -0.23 7.24
CA SER A 66 -4.38 1.17 7.70
C SER A 66 -4.33 1.28 9.22
N ALA A 67 -5.08 0.42 9.92
CA ALA A 67 -5.07 0.34 11.38
C ALA A 67 -3.69 -0.07 11.90
N ASP A 68 -3.11 -1.15 11.36
CA ASP A 68 -1.78 -1.64 11.77
C ASP A 68 -0.69 -0.60 11.54
N ALA A 69 -0.68 0.05 10.38
CA ALA A 69 0.24 1.14 10.07
C ALA A 69 0.11 2.29 11.08
N SER A 70 -1.12 2.71 11.37
CA SER A 70 -1.40 3.77 12.34
C SER A 70 -0.91 3.41 13.74
N HIS A 71 -1.15 2.16 14.17
CA HIS A 71 -0.68 1.66 15.47
C HIS A 71 0.85 1.61 15.53
N GLN A 72 1.49 1.07 14.50
CA GLN A 72 2.95 0.96 14.43
C GLN A 72 3.65 2.32 14.39
N LEU A 73 3.03 3.37 13.84
CA LEU A 73 3.58 4.72 13.86
C LEU A 73 3.34 5.46 15.19
N LYS A 74 2.22 5.23 15.87
CA LYS A 74 1.93 5.88 17.16
C LYS A 74 2.97 5.59 18.23
N THR A 75 3.47 4.36 18.30
CA THR A 75 4.44 3.93 19.30
C THR A 75 5.77 4.70 19.24
N PRO A 76 6.51 4.72 18.11
CA PRO A 76 7.75 5.49 18.04
C PRO A 76 7.53 7.00 18.19
N LEU A 77 6.39 7.55 17.74
CA LEU A 77 6.05 8.95 17.97
C LEU A 77 5.84 9.27 19.46
N ALA A 78 5.23 8.36 20.22
CA ALA A 78 5.09 8.49 21.68
C ALA A 78 6.45 8.41 22.40
N VAL A 79 7.36 7.55 21.92
CA VAL A 79 8.74 7.46 22.42
C VAL A 79 9.49 8.75 22.15
N LEU A 80 9.45 9.28 20.92
CA LEU A 80 10.06 10.57 20.57
C LEU A 80 9.54 11.71 21.44
N LYS A 81 8.22 11.76 21.67
CA LYS A 81 7.61 12.76 22.57
C LYS A 81 8.15 12.64 23.99
N THR A 82 8.34 11.42 24.50
CA THR A 82 8.90 11.18 25.83
C THR A 82 10.36 11.63 25.91
N GLN A 83 11.19 11.26 24.94
CA GLN A 83 12.61 11.67 24.88
C GLN A 83 12.76 13.20 24.81
N ALA A 84 11.94 13.86 23.98
CA ALA A 84 11.91 15.32 23.93
C ALA A 84 11.48 15.93 25.27
N SER A 85 10.49 15.35 25.95
CA SER A 85 10.03 15.83 27.26
C SER A 85 11.12 15.69 28.34
N VAL A 86 11.90 14.60 28.30
CA VAL A 86 13.04 14.39 29.21
C VAL A 86 14.13 15.44 28.97
N ALA A 87 14.46 15.72 27.71
CA ALA A 87 15.43 16.75 27.37
C ALA A 87 14.99 18.14 27.89
N LEU A 88 13.72 18.50 27.66
CA LEU A 88 13.15 19.79 28.07
C LEU A 88 13.02 19.96 29.58
N ALA A 89 12.88 18.87 30.33
CA ALA A 89 12.82 18.88 31.79
C ALA A 89 14.22 18.96 32.46
N SER A 90 15.28 18.68 31.69
CA SER A 90 16.66 18.69 32.20
C SER A 90 17.32 20.06 32.02
N GLY A 91 18.12 20.47 33.02
CA GLY A 91 19.06 21.60 32.90
C GLY A 91 20.49 21.18 32.57
N ASP A 92 20.76 19.87 32.44
CA ASP A 92 22.09 19.33 32.17
C ASP A 92 22.31 19.12 30.66
N PRO A 93 23.30 19.81 30.04
CA PRO A 93 23.65 19.63 28.64
C PRO A 93 24.04 18.20 28.24
N ARG A 94 24.50 17.35 29.18
CA ARG A 94 24.78 15.94 28.90
C ARG A 94 23.50 15.17 28.60
N LEU A 95 22.49 15.34 29.44
CA LEU A 95 21.16 14.74 29.26
C LEU A 95 20.47 15.21 27.99
N TRP A 96 20.71 16.44 27.54
CA TRP A 96 20.24 16.92 26.24
C TRP A 96 20.87 16.13 25.10
N ARG A 97 22.19 15.93 25.13
CA ARG A 97 22.91 15.18 24.10
C ARG A 97 22.45 13.72 24.06
N GLU A 98 22.34 13.07 25.22
CA GLU A 98 21.82 11.70 25.32
C GLU A 98 20.39 11.58 24.77
N SER A 99 19.53 12.56 25.09
CA SER A 99 18.15 12.57 24.57
C SER A 99 18.10 12.79 23.05
N LEU A 100 18.97 13.65 22.50
CA LEU A 100 19.09 13.87 21.05
C LEU A 100 19.59 12.62 20.32
N GLU A 101 20.58 11.92 20.87
CA GLU A 101 21.07 10.65 20.33
C GLU A 101 19.96 9.58 20.35
N ALA A 102 19.22 9.47 21.46
CA ALA A 102 18.08 8.56 21.58
C ALA A 102 16.95 8.90 20.58
N MET A 103 16.65 10.18 20.39
CA MET A 103 15.69 10.65 19.38
C MET A 103 16.16 10.31 17.97
N SER A 104 17.44 10.50 17.66
CA SER A 104 18.01 10.12 16.36
C SER A 104 17.82 8.63 16.07
N GLY A 105 18.16 7.75 17.03
CA GLY A 105 17.98 6.31 16.84
C GLY A 105 16.51 5.88 16.71
N THR A 106 15.59 6.58 17.40
CA THR A 106 14.15 6.35 17.28
C THR A 106 13.62 6.80 15.92
N LEU A 107 14.10 7.93 15.39
CA LEU A 107 13.78 8.41 14.04
C LEU A 107 14.27 7.43 12.97
N ASP A 108 15.52 6.96 13.05
CA ASP A 108 16.08 5.98 12.11
C ASP A 108 15.24 4.70 12.05
N SER A 109 14.83 4.20 13.22
CA SER A 109 13.96 3.02 13.33
C SER A 109 12.57 3.28 12.73
N THR A 110 12.04 4.50 12.91
CA THR A 110 10.74 4.90 12.36
C THR A 110 10.78 5.02 10.85
N ILE A 111 11.86 5.56 10.29
CA ILE A 111 12.10 5.62 8.84
C ILE A 111 12.07 4.20 8.26
N LEU A 112 12.82 3.26 8.85
CA LEU A 112 12.82 1.87 8.39
C LEU A 112 11.43 1.21 8.48
N LEU A 113 10.66 1.53 9.52
CA LEU A 113 9.28 1.07 9.67
C LEU A 113 8.38 1.61 8.55
N THR A 114 8.49 2.91 8.24
CA THR A 114 7.72 3.51 7.14
C THR A 114 8.07 2.90 5.78
N GLU A 115 9.35 2.63 5.54
CA GLU A 115 9.80 1.94 4.32
C GLU A 115 9.18 0.55 4.19
N ARG A 116 9.13 -0.22 5.29
CA ARG A 116 8.50 -1.55 5.33
C ARG A 116 7.00 -1.50 5.10
N LEU A 117 6.31 -0.51 5.67
CA LEU A 117 4.87 -0.30 5.43
C LEU A 117 4.59 0.03 3.96
N LEU A 118 5.40 0.89 3.35
CA LEU A 118 5.30 1.18 1.91
C LEU A 118 5.63 -0.06 1.06
N GLN A 119 6.66 -0.82 1.47
CA GLN A 119 6.92 -2.22 1.12
C GLN A 119 5.66 -3.06 0.92
N LEU A 120 4.99 -3.25 2.05
CA LEU A 120 3.83 -4.09 2.16
C LEU A 120 2.64 -3.54 1.36
N ALA A 121 2.45 -2.22 1.32
CA ALA A 121 1.39 -1.59 0.55
C ALA A 121 1.54 -1.88 -0.96
N THR A 122 2.77 -1.80 -1.48
CA THR A 122 3.04 -2.07 -2.90
C THR A 122 2.84 -3.54 -3.27
N ILE A 123 3.26 -4.47 -2.41
CA ILE A 123 3.03 -5.91 -2.62
C ILE A 123 1.52 -6.21 -2.64
N LYS A 124 0.77 -5.67 -1.67
CA LYS A 124 -0.69 -5.86 -1.59
C LYS A 124 -1.43 -5.34 -2.82
N ARG A 125 -0.99 -4.22 -3.38
CA ARG A 125 -1.53 -3.63 -4.61
C ARG A 125 -1.33 -4.55 -5.82
N LYS A 126 -0.15 -5.17 -5.94
CA LYS A 126 0.15 -6.17 -6.99
C LYS A 126 -0.71 -7.43 -6.87
N GLU A 127 -0.93 -7.93 -5.64
CA GLU A 127 -1.82 -9.08 -5.39
C GLU A 127 -3.29 -8.78 -5.73
N GLN A 128 -3.69 -7.51 -5.73
CA GLN A 128 -5.05 -7.06 -6.06
C GLN A 128 -5.31 -6.89 -7.57
N GLY A 129 -4.33 -7.24 -8.42
CA GLY A 129 -4.50 -7.26 -9.88
C GLY A 129 -4.03 -6.02 -10.61
N GLU A 130 -3.39 -5.06 -9.95
CA GLU A 130 -2.61 -4.01 -10.61
C GLU A 130 -1.27 -4.61 -11.09
N HIS A 131 -1.29 -5.33 -12.21
CA HIS A 131 -0.11 -5.94 -12.86
C HIS A 131 0.62 -5.00 -13.84
N ALA A 132 0.41 -3.69 -13.74
CA ALA A 132 1.17 -2.75 -14.56
C ALA A 132 2.52 -2.48 -13.87
N PHE A 133 3.61 -2.99 -14.46
CA PHE A 133 4.97 -2.57 -14.13
C PHE A 133 5.27 -1.30 -14.95
N PRO A 134 5.23 -0.10 -14.34
CA PRO A 134 5.59 1.10 -15.07
C PRO A 134 7.07 1.05 -15.50
N PRO A 135 7.45 1.77 -16.57
CA PRO A 135 8.84 1.97 -16.91
C PRO A 135 9.55 2.67 -15.75
N VAL A 136 10.70 2.12 -15.34
CA VAL A 136 11.54 2.63 -14.26
C VAL A 136 12.91 2.98 -14.84
N ASP A 137 13.39 4.19 -14.61
CA ASP A 137 14.75 4.58 -14.96
C ASP A 137 15.74 4.11 -13.87
N LEU A 138 16.57 3.15 -14.25
CA LEU A 138 17.57 2.55 -13.36
C LEU A 138 18.69 3.54 -13.03
N HIS A 139 19.03 4.43 -13.97
CA HIS A 139 20.06 5.44 -13.77
C HIS A 139 19.67 6.39 -12.63
N GLU A 140 18.43 6.90 -12.68
CA GLU A 140 17.89 7.80 -11.65
C GLU A 140 17.90 7.14 -10.25
N ILE A 141 17.47 5.87 -10.17
CA ILE A 141 17.43 5.14 -8.90
C ILE A 141 18.81 4.94 -8.29
N VAL A 142 19.79 4.49 -9.09
CA VAL A 142 21.14 4.21 -8.61
C VAL A 142 21.82 5.51 -8.21
N HIS A 143 21.70 6.54 -9.05
CA HIS A 143 22.24 7.88 -8.77
C HIS A 143 21.68 8.44 -7.45
N ASN A 144 20.36 8.48 -7.28
CA ASN A 144 19.73 9.00 -6.06
C ASN A 144 20.10 8.17 -4.82
N SER A 145 20.19 6.85 -4.96
CA SER A 145 20.60 5.95 -3.87
C SER A 145 22.05 6.23 -3.42
N CYS A 146 22.99 6.38 -4.36
CA CYS A 146 24.38 6.71 -4.06
C CYS A 146 24.49 8.08 -3.37
N PHE A 147 23.82 9.11 -3.89
CA PHE A 147 23.82 10.45 -3.31
C PHE A 147 23.26 10.48 -1.88
N SER A 148 22.18 9.73 -1.61
CA SER A 148 21.58 9.66 -0.27
C SER A 148 22.52 9.09 0.80
N ARG A 149 23.49 8.25 0.41
CA ARG A 149 24.46 7.60 1.30
C ARG A 149 25.80 8.30 1.40
N LEU A 150 26.04 9.34 0.61
CA LEU A 150 27.33 10.01 0.54
C LEU A 150 27.79 10.55 1.91
N GLN A 151 26.85 11.11 2.69
CA GLN A 151 27.15 11.60 4.04
C GLN A 151 27.49 10.46 5.01
N GLN A 152 26.78 9.34 4.93
CA GLN A 152 27.06 8.16 5.75
C GLN A 152 28.41 7.53 5.38
N ALA A 153 28.71 7.41 4.09
CA ALA A 153 29.99 6.90 3.60
C ALA A 153 31.15 7.78 4.09
N ARG A 154 31.03 9.11 3.98
CA ARG A 154 32.02 10.05 4.52
C ARG A 154 32.23 9.91 6.02
N SER A 155 31.16 9.70 6.80
CA SER A 155 31.27 9.48 8.26
C SER A 155 32.04 8.20 8.62
N LYS A 156 32.08 7.23 7.71
CA LYS A 156 32.79 5.96 7.87
C LYS A 156 34.12 5.91 7.09
N ALA A 157 34.56 7.04 6.52
CA ALA A 157 35.72 7.12 5.61
C ALA A 157 35.67 6.11 4.44
N ILE A 158 34.47 5.77 3.97
CA ILE A 158 34.24 4.93 2.79
C ILE A 158 34.21 5.84 1.56
N ASP A 159 35.01 5.52 0.55
CA ASP A 159 34.95 6.16 -0.75
C ASP A 159 33.77 5.60 -1.55
N LEU A 160 32.75 6.44 -1.76
CA LEU A 160 31.51 6.07 -2.44
C LEU A 160 31.38 6.93 -3.70
N GLY A 161 31.74 6.35 -4.84
CA GLY A 161 31.60 6.93 -6.17
C GLY A 161 30.49 6.25 -6.99
N TYR A 162 29.88 7.00 -7.89
CA TYR A 162 29.00 6.45 -8.92
C TYR A 162 29.73 6.56 -10.27
N GLU A 163 30.10 5.41 -10.85
CA GLU A 163 30.63 5.31 -12.21
C GLU A 163 29.57 4.67 -13.10
N GLY A 164 28.78 5.51 -13.77
CA GLY A 164 27.76 5.08 -14.71
C GLY A 164 27.68 6.06 -15.88
N GLU A 165 27.45 5.51 -17.07
CA GLU A 165 27.19 6.32 -18.25
C GLU A 165 25.83 7.04 -18.10
N PRO A 166 25.68 8.32 -18.50
CA PRO A 166 24.42 9.05 -18.43
C PRO A 166 23.43 8.61 -19.53
N SER A 167 23.24 7.30 -19.66
CA SER A 167 22.25 6.69 -20.54
C SER A 167 21.06 6.22 -19.70
N THR A 168 19.85 6.55 -20.15
CA THR A 168 18.62 6.13 -19.50
C THR A 168 18.40 4.63 -19.73
N VAL A 169 18.49 3.84 -18.68
CA VAL A 169 18.21 2.40 -18.73
C VAL A 169 16.83 2.17 -18.15
N THR A 170 15.84 2.02 -19.03
CA THR A 170 14.45 1.80 -18.61
C THR A 170 14.16 0.32 -18.49
N ILE A 171 13.71 -0.12 -17.31
CA ILE A 171 13.23 -1.49 -17.08
C ILE A 171 11.75 -1.48 -16.71
N ALA A 172 11.01 -2.49 -17.17
CA ALA A 172 9.66 -2.73 -16.68
C ALA A 172 9.77 -3.31 -15.26
N GLY A 173 9.45 -2.50 -14.26
CA GLY A 173 9.68 -2.89 -12.88
C GLY A 173 8.93 -2.04 -11.87
N ASP A 174 9.22 -2.29 -10.61
CA ASP A 174 8.74 -1.48 -9.50
C ASP A 174 9.93 -0.71 -8.95
N GLY A 175 9.93 0.60 -9.14
CA GLY A 175 11.07 1.45 -8.80
C GLY A 175 11.51 1.29 -7.35
N ARG A 176 10.59 1.02 -6.43
CA ARG A 176 10.92 0.83 -5.00
C ARG A 176 11.61 -0.50 -4.72
N VAL A 177 11.28 -1.55 -5.46
CA VAL A 177 11.94 -2.87 -5.33
C VAL A 177 13.36 -2.80 -5.90
N VAL A 178 13.51 -2.12 -7.03
CA VAL A 178 14.79 -1.88 -7.68
C VAL A 178 15.69 -1.01 -6.79
N GLU A 179 15.16 0.09 -6.22
CA GLU A 179 15.87 0.95 -5.27
C GLU A 179 16.35 0.18 -4.02
N ARG A 180 15.52 -0.71 -3.49
CA ARG A 180 15.94 -1.59 -2.38
C ARG A 180 17.09 -2.51 -2.78
N ALA A 181 16.99 -3.19 -3.93
CA ALA A 181 18.05 -4.11 -4.37
C ALA A 181 19.39 -3.37 -4.54
N VAL A 182 19.35 -2.12 -5.02
CA VAL A 182 20.51 -1.24 -5.09
C VAL A 182 21.03 -0.88 -3.68
N ARG A 183 20.14 -0.51 -2.73
CA ARG A 183 20.54 -0.25 -1.33
C ARG A 183 21.15 -1.46 -0.63
N GLU A 184 20.67 -2.67 -0.91
CA GLU A 184 21.14 -3.91 -0.29
C GLU A 184 22.47 -4.38 -0.88
N SER A 185 22.73 -4.09 -2.16
CA SER A 185 24.01 -4.43 -2.82
C SER A 185 25.16 -3.50 -2.45
N ALA A 186 24.85 -2.30 -1.92
CA ALA A 186 25.82 -1.27 -1.53
C ALA A 186 26.10 -1.21 -0.01
N GLY A 187 25.76 -2.28 0.74
CA GLY A 187 26.06 -2.44 2.16
C GLY A 187 27.11 -3.52 2.37
#